data_AF-A0A4Q3U8T9-F1
#
_entry.id   AF-A0A4Q3U8T9-F1
#
_cell.length_a   1.000
_cell.length_b   1.000
_cell.length_c   1.000
_cell.angle_alpha   90.00
_cell.angle_beta   90.00
_cell.angle_gamma   90.00
#
_symmetry.space_group_name_H-M   'P 1'
#
loop_
_entity.id
_entity.type
_entity.pdbx_description
1 polymer ?
#
loop_
_entity_poly.entity_id
_entity_poly.type
_entity_poly.pdbx_seq_one_letter_code
_entity_poly.pdbx_strand_id
1 'polypeptide(L)'
;MAKKTKFTRVAVAGLTASDGRSIEPQHLIEMAAAYNPDTYTARLNVEHMRNLSADGPFPALGDVIALKTQTDEIEIAGKKEKRVALYAQ
;
A
#
# COMPACT_ATOMS: atom_id res chain seq x y z
N MET A 1 8.89 -20.64 5.23
CA MET A 1 8.38 -19.33 5.67
C MET A 1 9.00 -18.26 4.80
N ALA A 2 8.22 -17.47 4.07
CA ALA A 2 8.75 -16.35 3.30
C ALA A 2 9.42 -15.33 4.25
N LYS A 3 10.52 -14.71 3.82
CA LYS A 3 11.27 -13.74 4.63
C LYS A 3 10.42 -12.47 4.78
N LYS A 4 10.14 -12.05 6.02
CA LYS A 4 9.46 -10.79 6.29
C LYS A 4 10.27 -9.61 5.72
N THR A 5 9.61 -8.74 4.98
CA THR A 5 10.24 -7.57 4.38
C THR A 5 10.23 -6.38 5.34
N LYS A 6 10.82 -5.24 4.95
CA LYS A 6 10.67 -3.99 5.70
C LYS A 6 9.34 -3.35 5.33
N PHE A 7 8.72 -2.66 6.28
CA PHE A 7 7.55 -1.83 5.99
C PHE A 7 7.90 -0.78 4.92
N THR A 8 7.16 -0.82 3.82
CA THR A 8 7.31 0.10 2.68
C THR A 8 6.11 1.01 2.61
N ARG A 9 6.33 2.30 2.36
CA ARG A 9 5.26 3.27 2.21
C ARG A 9 4.54 3.03 0.89
N VAL A 10 3.24 2.71 0.96
CA VAL A 10 2.42 2.36 -0.21
C VAL A 10 1.40 3.43 -0.56
N ALA A 11 0.99 4.26 0.40
CA ALA A 11 0.07 5.36 0.17
C ALA A 11 0.32 6.54 1.12
N VAL A 12 -0.10 7.74 0.71
CA VAL A 12 -0.04 8.98 1.47
C VAL A 12 -1.37 9.69 1.32
N ALA A 13 -1.90 10.24 2.41
CA ALA A 13 -3.14 11.00 2.39
C ALA A 13 -3.04 12.26 1.50
N GLY A 14 -4.18 12.69 0.96
CA GLY A 14 -4.31 13.82 0.04
C GLY A 14 -4.50 13.40 -1.41
N LEU A 15 -4.23 14.33 -2.33
CA LEU A 15 -4.54 14.16 -3.75
C LEU A 15 -3.65 13.12 -4.43
N THR A 16 -4.27 12.20 -5.16
CA THR A 16 -3.61 11.27 -6.06
C THR A 16 -3.18 12.01 -7.34
N ALA A 17 -1.90 11.93 -7.66
CA ALA A 17 -1.34 12.61 -8.84
C ALA A 17 -1.89 12.06 -10.17
N SER A 18 -2.39 10.82 -10.18
CA SER A 18 -2.84 10.10 -11.38
C SER A 18 -4.28 10.41 -11.80
N ASP A 19 -5.18 10.64 -10.84
CA ASP A 19 -6.62 10.73 -11.11
C ASP A 19 -7.38 11.78 -10.27
N GLY A 20 -6.67 12.59 -9.48
CA GLY A 20 -7.23 13.74 -8.78
C GLY A 20 -8.16 13.40 -7.60
N ARG A 21 -8.26 12.14 -7.22
CA ARG A 21 -9.03 11.71 -6.04
C ARG A 21 -8.30 12.08 -4.75
N SER A 22 -9.06 12.35 -3.69
CA SER A 22 -8.50 12.58 -2.35
C SER A 22 -8.49 11.28 -1.54
N ILE A 23 -7.32 10.93 -1.01
CA ILE A 23 -7.19 9.90 0.02
C ILE A 23 -7.36 10.58 1.38
N GLU A 24 -8.53 10.42 1.97
CA GLU A 24 -8.77 10.91 3.34
C GLU A 24 -7.86 10.19 4.35
N PRO A 25 -7.25 10.91 5.31
CA PRO A 25 -6.39 10.29 6.33
C PRO A 25 -7.09 9.16 7.09
N GLN A 26 -8.39 9.33 7.33
CA GLN A 26 -9.23 8.36 8.03
C GLN A 26 -9.30 7.03 7.28
N HIS A 27 -9.35 7.03 5.94
CA HIS A 27 -9.35 5.80 5.16
C HIS A 27 -8.10 4.96 5.43
N LEU A 28 -6.91 5.59 5.52
CA LEU A 28 -5.67 4.87 5.77
C LEU A 28 -5.63 4.26 7.17
N ILE A 29 -6.15 4.99 8.17
CA ILE A 29 -6.22 4.53 9.56
C ILE A 29 -7.16 3.32 9.65
N GLU A 30 -8.34 3.41 9.05
CA GLU A 30 -9.31 2.31 9.02
C GLU A 30 -8.80 1.09 8.25
N MET A 31 -8.11 1.31 7.12
CA MET A 31 -7.46 0.23 6.37
C MET A 31 -6.45 -0.53 7.21
N ALA A 32 -5.60 0.17 7.98
CA ALA A 32 -4.63 -0.49 8.85
C ALA A 32 -5.30 -1.20 10.03
N ALA A 33 -6.35 -0.62 10.61
CA ALA A 33 -7.06 -1.19 11.76
C ALA A 33 -7.88 -2.44 11.40
N ALA A 34 -8.50 -2.47 10.23
CA ALA A 34 -9.37 -3.55 9.78
C ALA A 34 -8.62 -4.64 8.98
N TYR A 35 -7.31 -4.50 8.76
CA TYR A 35 -6.57 -5.44 7.92
C TYR A 35 -6.46 -6.81 8.56
N ASN A 36 -7.08 -7.81 7.92
CA ASN A 36 -6.94 -9.21 8.29
C ASN A 36 -6.51 -10.02 7.05
N PRO A 37 -5.28 -10.55 7.00
CA PRO A 37 -4.84 -11.36 5.87
C PRO A 37 -5.68 -12.64 5.73
N ASP A 38 -6.20 -13.22 6.81
CA ASP A 38 -6.96 -14.48 6.75
C ASP A 38 -8.28 -14.32 5.96
N THR A 39 -8.86 -13.11 5.93
CA THR A 39 -10.12 -12.84 5.21
C THR A 39 -9.91 -11.97 3.97
N TYR A 40 -8.92 -11.06 3.98
CA TYR A 40 -8.70 -10.04 2.95
C TYR A 40 -7.21 -9.92 2.58
N THR A 41 -6.54 -11.05 2.26
CA THR A 41 -5.16 -11.04 1.76
C THR A 41 -5.04 -10.21 0.47
N ALA A 42 -4.08 -9.30 0.45
CA ALA A 42 -3.72 -8.55 -0.75
C ALA A 42 -2.48 -9.16 -1.40
N ARG A 43 -2.55 -9.44 -2.71
CA ARG A 43 -1.44 -9.99 -3.50
C ARG A 43 -0.75 -8.92 -4.35
N LEU A 44 0.57 -8.97 -4.41
CA LEU A 44 1.38 -8.07 -5.21
C LEU A 44 1.47 -8.60 -6.65
N ASN A 45 1.08 -7.75 -7.60
CA ASN A 45 1.11 -8.02 -9.03
C ASN A 45 2.04 -7.02 -9.75
N VAL A 46 2.48 -7.38 -10.94
CA VAL A 46 3.21 -6.46 -11.83
C VAL A 46 2.18 -5.57 -12.55
N GLU A 47 2.10 -4.29 -12.19
CA GLU A 47 1.35 -3.26 -12.95
C GLU A 47 -0.07 -3.73 -13.36
N HIS A 48 -0.81 -4.30 -12.40
CA HIS A 48 -2.16 -4.87 -12.57
C HIS A 48 -2.28 -6.18 -13.36
N MET A 49 -1.21 -6.70 -13.97
CA MET A 49 -1.24 -7.96 -14.72
C MET A 49 -1.27 -9.18 -13.79
N ARG A 50 -2.07 -10.17 -14.17
CA ARG A 50 -2.13 -11.48 -13.53
C ARG A 50 -1.84 -12.56 -14.55
N ASN A 51 -1.08 -13.56 -14.13
CA ASN A 51 -0.87 -14.75 -14.94
C ASN A 51 -2.18 -15.50 -15.22
N LEU A 52 -2.30 -15.97 -16.46
CA LEU A 52 -3.37 -16.87 -16.91
C LEU A 52 -3.00 -18.34 -16.71
N SER A 53 -1.71 -18.68 -16.70
CA SER A 53 -1.18 -20.03 -16.46
C SER A 53 -0.24 -20.03 -15.25
N ALA A 54 0.02 -21.21 -14.68
CA ALA A 54 0.85 -21.34 -13.48
C ALA A 54 2.31 -20.89 -13.67
N ASP A 55 2.81 -20.94 -14.90
CA ASP A 55 4.19 -20.72 -15.33
C ASP A 55 4.39 -19.46 -16.18
N GLY A 56 3.38 -18.59 -16.26
CA GLY A 56 3.43 -17.38 -17.08
C GLY A 56 4.42 -16.31 -16.58
N PRO A 57 4.69 -15.27 -17.40
CA PRO A 57 5.70 -14.25 -17.12
C PRO A 57 5.33 -13.26 -16.00
N PHE A 58 4.10 -13.27 -15.50
CA PHE A 58 3.58 -12.33 -14.48
C PHE A 58 3.13 -13.06 -13.19
N PRO A 59 4.06 -13.69 -12.44
CA PRO A 59 3.72 -14.33 -11.18
C PRO A 59 3.33 -13.29 -10.13
N ALA A 60 2.56 -13.73 -9.12
CA ALA A 60 2.38 -12.92 -7.92
C ALA A 60 3.73 -12.77 -7.21
N LEU A 61 4.11 -11.53 -6.91
CA LEU A 61 5.41 -11.19 -6.34
C LEU A 61 5.46 -11.34 -4.81
N GLY A 62 4.30 -11.51 -4.17
CA GLY A 62 4.18 -11.71 -2.74
C GLY A 62 2.77 -11.41 -2.24
N ASP A 63 2.62 -11.50 -0.92
CA ASP A 63 1.41 -11.18 -0.19
C ASP A 63 1.72 -10.08 0.83
N VAL A 64 0.78 -9.16 1.05
CA VAL A 64 0.85 -8.22 2.16
C VAL A 64 0.47 -8.95 3.44
N ILE A 65 1.32 -8.86 4.46
CA ILE A 65 1.15 -9.57 5.73
C ILE A 65 0.77 -8.64 6.89
N ALA A 66 1.03 -7.35 6.77
CA ALA A 66 0.66 -6.36 7.78
C ALA A 66 0.53 -4.96 7.18
N LEU A 67 -0.39 -4.17 7.74
CA LEU A 67 -0.54 -2.75 7.46
C LEU A 67 -0.32 -1.94 8.74
N LYS A 68 0.25 -0.74 8.59
CA LYS A 68 0.34 0.25 9.67
C LYS A 68 0.26 1.66 9.11
N THR A 69 -0.19 2.60 9.93
CA THR A 69 -0.16 4.03 9.60
C THR A 69 0.85 4.79 10.44
N GLN A 70 1.43 5.84 9.85
CA GLN A 70 2.31 6.79 10.53
C GLN A 70 2.05 8.19 9.98
N THR A 71 2.26 9.24 10.78
CA THR A 71 2.28 10.62 10.27
C THR A 71 3.71 10.99 9.90
N ASP A 72 3.94 11.26 8.62
CA ASP A 72 5.25 11.64 8.10
C ASP A 72 5.27 13.11 7.68
N GLU A 73 6.43 13.75 7.80
CA GLU A 73 6.71 14.98 7.09
C GLU A 73 7.12 14.65 5.66
N ILE A 74 6.36 15.14 4.69
CA ILE A 74 6.53 14.85 3.27
C ILE A 74 6.67 16.16 2.52
N GLU A 75 7.67 16.24 1.65
CA GLU A 75 7.87 17.38 0.77
C GLU A 75 7.07 17.21 -0.52
N ILE A 76 6.13 18.13 -0.76
CA ILE A 76 5.28 18.16 -1.96
C ILE A 76 5.39 19.55 -2.56
N ALA A 77 5.83 19.63 -3.82
CA ALA A 77 6.01 20.89 -4.54
C ALA A 77 6.84 21.93 -3.74
N GLY A 78 7.89 21.49 -3.04
CA GLY A 78 8.79 22.35 -2.26
C GLY A 78 8.23 22.81 -0.90
N LYS A 79 7.06 22.31 -0.49
CA LYS A 79 6.46 22.56 0.82
C LYS A 79 6.47 21.29 1.66
N LYS A 80 6.91 21.42 2.91
CA LYS A 80 6.86 20.33 3.90
C LYS A 80 5.49 20.29 4.53
N GLU A 81 4.82 19.15 4.43
CA GLU A 81 3.50 18.92 5.00
C GLU A 81 3.49 17.64 5.83
N LYS A 82 2.78 17.67 6.97
CA LYS A 82 2.56 16.48 7.77
C LYS A 82 1.33 15.74 7.26
N ARG A 83 1.51 14.51 6.80
CA ARG A 83 0.41 13.69 6.25
C ARG A 83 0.45 12.27 6.79
N VAL A 84 -0.72 11.66 6.90
CA VAL A 84 -0.84 10.24 7.25
C VAL A 84 -0.39 9.41 6.06
N ALA A 85 0.48 8.44 6.30
CA ALA A 85 0.99 7.49 5.33
C ALA A 85 0.66 6.07 5.75
N LEU A 86 0.35 5.22 4.76
CA LEU A 86 0.12 3.80 4.94
C LEU A 86 1.39 3.03 4.54
N TYR A 87 1.76 2.09 5.40
CA TYR A 87 2.90 1.22 5.23
C TYR A 87 2.44 -0.24 5.20
N ALA A 88 2.99 -1.00 4.25
CA ALA A 88 2.72 -2.42 4.09
C ALA A 88 4.01 -3.25 4.27
N GLN A 89 3.88 -4.46 4.79
CA GLN A 89 4.95 -5.46 4.91
C GLN A 89 4.62 -6.71 4.09
#